data_AF-A0A518DXQ6-F1
#
_entry.id   AF-A0A518DXQ6-F1
#
_cell.length_a   1.000
_cell.length_b   1.000
_cell.length_c   1.000
_cell.angle_alpha   90.00
_cell.angle_beta   90.00
_cell.angle_gamma   90.00
#
_symmetry.space_group_name_H-M   'P 1'
#
loop_
_entity.id
_entity.type
_entity.pdbx_description
1 polymer ?
#
loop_
_entity_poly.entity_id
_entity_poly.type
_entity_poly.pdbx_seq_one_letter_code
_entity_poly.pdbx_strand_id
1 'polypeptide(L)'
;MGAVTFSRMSRTAFAPVGNLGIWQGLRGLILLVATIAVGPAAAAEPEFVETPFEGVISELTLKDDSLLLKSYNGVGYRVFSADDTEILLEGEPAKLADLKPPLHANIWYKPTTRAYKHAVKIVAQKEKLPYLHPALQAKTPPFPADLAALPVHRSQRGDMAAMIDRHVDQRLKAAQIPSSPLADDSEFLRRVYLDITGRTPSLEQTKAFLASTDPAKRAQLIDQLLASPHFGDHFANLWRDLALYEETHRFQTKYIEPYRQWLADEYNANRGWNRMAWSQITAAGIVTEQPEGFYMLTSMQMGQTDASKIAASTSRMFLGVDIQCAQCHDHFYIDQWKHQDFWRLAAFFSHVRDEGNVGTAGQASSVAVIFEGDGVPQGKSNDRVPYYTPPQGARIEIPDPTDPAIYLETVEASYLDGPQPELEPSGPYRPVLARWMVDPQNPFFGKAAVNRLWAHFFARGLVNPVDDMHALNEPSHPEILQQLTAEFLASGTDVKHLIRCLCNSQTYQRTSRPLPENASDETLCSHMAVKVLTPDMLADSREIIIGGRLGGRDAKRYEELFINDELATQLGYGIPHYLRLMVLHADERQVPATLDDLFLKVLSRLPTDEDRKLMGDEDLNDIYHALLNSAEFIHNH
;
A
#
# COMPACT_ATOMS: atom_id res chain seq x y z
N MET A 1 -31.78 69.70 23.14
CA MET A 1 -32.83 69.53 22.12
C MET A 1 -32.33 70.13 20.82
N GLY A 2 -32.16 69.29 19.81
CA GLY A 2 -31.64 69.65 18.49
C GLY A 2 -31.52 68.36 17.69
N ALA A 3 -32.63 67.93 17.08
CA ALA A 3 -32.72 66.65 16.38
C ALA A 3 -32.11 66.79 14.97
N VAL A 4 -31.14 65.92 14.67
CA VAL A 4 -30.47 65.79 13.38
C VAL A 4 -31.12 64.63 12.62
N THR A 5 -31.70 64.93 11.46
CA THR A 5 -32.30 63.96 10.53
C THR A 5 -31.27 63.44 9.53
N PHE A 6 -31.21 62.11 9.37
CA PHE A 6 -30.29 61.40 8.49
C PHE A 6 -30.68 61.55 7.00
N SER A 7 -29.68 61.83 6.16
CA SER A 7 -29.73 61.65 4.70
C SER A 7 -29.00 60.35 4.32
N ARG A 8 -29.45 59.64 3.28
CA ARG A 8 -28.72 58.50 2.71
C ARG A 8 -28.45 58.76 1.23
N MET A 9 -27.19 59.09 0.94
CA MET A 9 -26.60 59.26 -0.39
C MET A 9 -26.18 57.92 -1.02
N SER A 10 -26.27 57.90 -2.34
CA SER A 10 -25.55 57.14 -3.39
C SER A 10 -24.64 55.96 -3.01
N ARG A 11 -24.83 54.83 -3.71
CA ARG A 11 -23.83 53.75 -3.86
C ARG A 11 -22.98 53.96 -5.11
N THR A 12 -21.67 53.96 -4.94
CA THR A 12 -20.64 53.70 -5.96
C THR A 12 -19.59 52.73 -5.39
N ALA A 13 -18.93 52.02 -6.32
CA ALA A 13 -17.71 51.21 -6.22
C ALA A 13 -17.84 49.73 -5.81
N PHE A 14 -17.37 48.84 -6.70
CA PHE A 14 -16.26 47.90 -6.45
C PHE A 14 -15.58 47.51 -7.78
N ALA A 15 -14.24 47.53 -7.78
CA ALA A 15 -13.36 47.08 -8.87
C ALA A 15 -12.89 45.63 -8.63
N PRO A 16 -12.54 44.83 -9.66
CA PRO A 16 -11.93 43.52 -9.46
C PRO A 16 -10.39 43.53 -9.70
N VAL A 17 -9.67 43.00 -8.71
CA VAL A 17 -8.33 42.42 -8.77
C VAL A 17 -8.58 40.90 -8.93
N GLY A 18 -8.14 40.15 -9.96
CA GLY A 18 -6.77 39.86 -10.37
C GLY A 18 -6.59 38.33 -10.51
N ASN A 19 -7.25 37.71 -11.50
CA ASN A 19 -7.10 36.30 -11.90
C ASN A 19 -6.12 36.24 -13.09
N LEU A 20 -4.80 36.23 -12.86
CA LEU A 20 -3.81 36.29 -13.96
C LEU A 20 -3.11 34.96 -14.29
N GLY A 21 -3.09 33.98 -13.37
CA GLY A 21 -2.39 32.69 -13.59
C GLY A 21 -3.11 31.70 -14.52
N ILE A 22 -4.44 31.60 -14.41
CA ILE A 22 -5.28 30.67 -15.18
C ILE A 22 -5.28 31.01 -16.68
N TRP A 23 -5.11 32.29 -17.02
CA TRP A 23 -5.17 32.78 -18.40
C TRP A 23 -3.90 32.54 -19.20
N GLN A 24 -2.73 32.41 -18.55
CA GLN A 24 -1.48 32.10 -19.25
C GLN A 24 -1.40 30.62 -19.67
N GLY A 25 -1.91 29.70 -18.85
CA GLY A 25 -2.03 28.28 -19.22
C GLY A 25 -3.04 28.03 -20.35
N LEU A 26 -4.16 28.77 -20.35
CA LEU A 26 -5.16 28.73 -21.41
C LEU A 26 -4.61 29.29 -22.74
N ARG A 27 -3.80 30.35 -22.68
CA ARG A 27 -3.08 30.92 -23.85
C ARG A 27 -2.15 29.90 -24.50
N GLY A 28 -1.39 29.14 -23.69
CA GLY A 28 -0.46 28.11 -24.18
C GLY A 28 -1.17 26.95 -24.88
N LEU A 29 -2.31 26.51 -24.35
CA LEU A 29 -3.09 25.40 -24.92
C LEU A 29 -3.81 25.82 -26.22
N ILE A 30 -4.34 27.04 -26.27
CA ILE A 30 -4.99 27.59 -27.48
C ILE A 30 -3.97 27.81 -28.60
N LEU A 31 -2.76 28.31 -28.30
CA LEU A 31 -1.66 28.42 -29.27
C LEU A 31 -1.19 27.06 -29.78
N LEU A 32 -1.16 26.03 -28.94
CA LEU A 32 -0.81 24.67 -29.35
C LEU A 32 -1.83 24.09 -30.35
N VAL A 33 -3.12 24.26 -30.07
CA VAL A 33 -4.21 23.81 -30.95
C VAL A 33 -4.21 24.58 -32.27
N ALA A 34 -3.97 25.91 -32.24
CA ALA A 34 -3.88 26.74 -33.45
C ALA A 34 -2.64 26.41 -34.31
N THR A 35 -1.50 26.07 -33.69
CA THR A 35 -0.25 25.74 -34.42
C THR A 35 -0.33 24.37 -35.09
N ILE A 36 -1.04 23.42 -34.48
CA ILE A 36 -1.27 22.07 -35.03
C ILE A 36 -2.27 22.11 -36.20
N ALA A 37 -3.21 23.05 -36.20
CA ALA A 37 -4.24 23.15 -37.24
C ALA A 37 -3.83 23.97 -38.48
N VAL A 38 -2.92 24.96 -38.37
CA VAL A 38 -2.72 25.96 -39.46
C VAL A 38 -1.24 26.17 -39.88
N GLY A 39 -0.26 25.59 -39.17
CA GLY A 39 1.17 25.80 -39.48
C GLY A 39 1.71 27.19 -39.05
N PRO A 40 3.03 27.45 -39.15
CA PRO A 40 3.72 28.41 -38.29
C PRO A 40 3.65 29.89 -38.71
N ALA A 41 2.63 30.33 -39.47
CA ALA A 41 2.57 31.69 -39.97
C ALA A 41 1.44 32.51 -39.33
N ALA A 42 1.84 33.66 -38.76
CA ALA A 42 1.03 34.81 -38.32
C ALA A 42 0.40 34.74 -36.92
N ALA A 43 1.21 35.11 -35.92
CA ALA A 43 0.71 35.65 -34.67
C ALA A 43 0.44 37.16 -34.82
N ALA A 44 -0.84 37.57 -34.77
CA ALA A 44 -1.26 38.92 -34.43
C ALA A 44 -2.40 38.81 -33.40
N GLU A 45 -2.33 39.57 -32.31
CA GLU A 45 -3.30 39.51 -31.20
C GLU A 45 -4.69 40.05 -31.63
N PRO A 46 -5.80 39.32 -31.40
CA PRO A 46 -7.15 39.85 -31.67
C PRO A 46 -7.79 40.53 -30.45
N GLU A 47 -8.54 41.61 -30.68
CA GLU A 47 -9.44 42.28 -29.72
C GLU A 47 -10.72 41.44 -29.47
N PHE A 48 -11.25 41.48 -28.23
CA PHE A 48 -12.38 40.66 -27.78
C PHE A 48 -13.69 41.44 -27.74
N VAL A 49 -14.80 40.84 -28.19
CA VAL A 49 -16.19 41.32 -28.00
C VAL A 49 -17.03 40.19 -27.39
N GLU A 50 -17.74 40.47 -26.29
CA GLU A 50 -18.63 39.50 -25.61
C GLU A 50 -20.08 39.60 -26.12
N THR A 51 -20.71 38.46 -26.45
CA THR A 51 -22.18 38.34 -26.59
C THR A 51 -22.70 37.11 -25.85
N PRO A 52 -23.77 37.20 -25.04
CA PRO A 52 -24.30 36.07 -24.27
C PRO A 52 -25.34 35.25 -25.07
N PHE A 53 -25.31 33.92 -24.93
CA PHE A 53 -26.32 32.98 -25.44
C PHE A 53 -27.02 32.25 -24.28
N GLU A 54 -28.36 32.23 -24.29
CA GLU A 54 -29.21 31.45 -23.37
C GLU A 54 -30.10 30.47 -24.16
N GLY A 55 -29.73 29.19 -24.22
CA GLY A 55 -30.54 28.15 -24.84
C GLY A 55 -30.02 26.73 -24.60
N VAL A 56 -30.94 25.75 -24.47
CA VAL A 56 -30.60 24.33 -24.26
C VAL A 56 -30.49 23.61 -25.61
N ILE A 57 -29.34 22.97 -25.87
CA ILE A 57 -29.06 22.17 -27.07
C ILE A 57 -29.65 20.77 -26.89
N SER A 58 -30.47 20.33 -27.84
CA SER A 58 -31.16 19.04 -27.80
C SER A 58 -30.56 17.98 -28.72
N GLU A 59 -29.89 18.38 -29.80
CA GLU A 59 -29.30 17.44 -30.76
C GLU A 59 -28.05 18.03 -31.41
N LEU A 60 -27.01 17.20 -31.58
CA LEU A 60 -25.73 17.57 -32.21
C LEU A 60 -25.40 16.53 -33.30
N THR A 61 -25.27 16.96 -34.55
CA THR A 61 -24.94 16.06 -35.67
C THR A 61 -23.81 16.63 -36.50
N LEU A 62 -22.84 15.79 -36.87
CA LEU A 62 -21.65 16.19 -37.62
C LEU A 62 -21.70 15.58 -39.03
N LYS A 63 -21.83 16.43 -40.05
CA LYS A 63 -22.03 16.01 -41.44
C LYS A 63 -21.21 16.91 -42.37
N ASP A 64 -20.44 16.29 -43.28
CA ASP A 64 -19.64 16.98 -44.31
C ASP A 64 -18.84 18.17 -43.74
N ASP A 65 -18.02 17.88 -42.72
CA ASP A 65 -17.16 18.84 -41.99
C ASP A 65 -17.87 20.05 -41.36
N SER A 66 -19.19 19.95 -41.20
CA SER A 66 -20.03 20.97 -40.56
C SER A 66 -20.70 20.43 -39.29
N LEU A 67 -20.79 21.30 -38.27
CA LEU A 67 -21.45 21.01 -37.00
C LEU A 67 -22.89 21.55 -37.04
N LEU A 68 -23.89 20.66 -36.94
CA LEU A 68 -25.29 21.04 -36.78
C LEU A 68 -25.71 20.98 -35.31
N LEU A 69 -26.28 22.09 -34.85
CA LEU A 69 -26.83 22.26 -33.51
C LEU A 69 -28.35 22.49 -33.58
N LYS A 70 -29.11 21.65 -32.86
CA LYS A 70 -30.56 21.79 -32.73
C LYS A 70 -30.90 22.24 -31.32
N SER A 71 -31.71 23.29 -31.20
CA SER A 71 -32.20 23.80 -29.92
C SER A 71 -33.65 23.39 -29.67
N TYR A 72 -33.99 23.12 -28.40
CA TYR A 72 -35.31 22.60 -28.02
C TYR A 72 -36.44 23.65 -27.99
N ASN A 73 -36.15 24.94 -28.19
CA ASN A 73 -37.14 26.02 -28.02
C ASN A 73 -37.70 26.61 -29.34
N GLY A 74 -37.57 25.88 -30.46
CA GLY A 74 -38.43 26.09 -31.63
C GLY A 74 -38.11 27.27 -32.55
N VAL A 75 -36.90 27.82 -32.55
CA VAL A 75 -36.50 28.84 -33.56
C VAL A 75 -35.11 28.51 -34.14
N GLY A 76 -35.11 27.90 -35.33
CA GLY A 76 -33.97 27.86 -36.25
C GLY A 76 -32.98 26.69 -36.14
N TYR A 77 -32.36 26.34 -37.27
CA TYR A 77 -31.15 25.54 -37.35
C TYR A 77 -29.94 26.48 -37.50
N ARG A 78 -28.86 26.26 -36.73
CA ARG A 78 -27.57 26.93 -36.97
C ARG A 78 -26.55 25.91 -37.47
N VAL A 79 -25.93 26.22 -38.60
CA VAL A 79 -24.91 25.39 -39.25
C VAL A 79 -23.58 26.13 -39.14
N PHE A 80 -22.57 25.45 -38.62
CA PHE A 80 -21.21 25.96 -38.53
C PHE A 80 -20.32 25.18 -39.49
N SER A 81 -19.68 25.90 -40.42
CA SER A 81 -18.71 25.38 -41.38
C SER A 81 -17.31 25.35 -40.77
N ALA A 82 -16.39 24.53 -41.32
CA ALA A 82 -15.02 24.36 -40.86
C ALA A 82 -14.13 25.62 -40.91
N ASP A 83 -14.63 26.72 -41.48
CA ASP A 83 -14.01 28.05 -41.53
C ASP A 83 -14.64 29.06 -40.56
N ASP A 84 -15.40 28.59 -39.56
CA ASP A 84 -16.06 29.38 -38.50
C ASP A 84 -17.05 30.44 -39.01
N THR A 85 -17.71 30.20 -40.15
CA THR A 85 -18.81 31.06 -40.61
C THR A 85 -20.14 30.65 -39.99
N GLU A 86 -20.77 31.53 -39.19
CA GLU A 86 -22.13 31.31 -38.67
C GLU A 86 -23.18 31.59 -39.77
N ILE A 87 -23.88 30.55 -40.24
CA ILE A 87 -25.03 30.71 -41.13
C ILE A 87 -26.30 30.50 -40.33
N LEU A 88 -27.02 31.60 -40.08
CA LEU A 88 -28.34 31.58 -39.47
C LEU A 88 -29.37 31.20 -40.55
N LEU A 89 -29.87 29.96 -40.52
CA LEU A 89 -30.94 29.52 -41.42
C LEU A 89 -32.25 29.51 -40.65
N GLU A 90 -33.03 30.57 -40.80
CA GLU A 90 -34.46 30.56 -40.47
C GLU A 90 -35.25 30.10 -41.71
N GLY A 91 -35.57 28.80 -41.76
CA GLY A 91 -36.40 28.24 -42.82
C GLY A 91 -36.36 26.71 -42.92
N GLU A 92 -37.35 26.14 -43.62
CA GLU A 92 -37.50 24.69 -43.80
C GLU A 92 -36.35 24.02 -44.59
N PRO A 93 -36.09 22.72 -44.38
CA PRO A 93 -34.80 22.05 -44.66
C PRO A 93 -34.38 21.91 -46.15
N ALA A 94 -35.17 22.41 -47.11
CA ALA A 94 -35.08 21.99 -48.52
C ALA A 94 -34.29 22.91 -49.47
N LYS A 95 -33.51 23.88 -48.98
CA LYS A 95 -32.75 24.83 -49.83
C LYS A 95 -31.28 25.05 -49.41
N LEU A 96 -30.62 24.00 -48.94
CA LEU A 96 -29.23 24.06 -48.43
C LEU A 96 -28.12 23.85 -49.49
N ALA A 97 -28.45 23.67 -50.78
CA ALA A 97 -27.47 23.27 -51.79
C ALA A 97 -26.72 24.41 -52.54
N ASP A 98 -27.14 25.68 -52.39
CA ASP A 98 -26.78 26.74 -53.36
C ASP A 98 -26.02 27.97 -52.83
N LEU A 99 -25.46 27.98 -51.61
CA LEU A 99 -24.87 29.21 -51.04
C LEU A 99 -23.34 29.12 -50.83
N LYS A 100 -22.60 30.10 -51.38
CA LYS A 100 -21.16 30.36 -51.18
C LYS A 100 -20.92 31.41 -50.07
N PRO A 101 -19.92 31.27 -49.19
CA PRO A 101 -19.75 32.16 -48.03
C PRO A 101 -18.81 33.37 -48.29
N PRO A 102 -18.98 34.49 -47.57
CA PRO A 102 -17.89 35.38 -47.19
C PRO A 102 -17.65 35.39 -45.66
N LEU A 103 -16.40 35.70 -45.32
CA LEU A 103 -15.71 35.42 -44.06
C LEU A 103 -16.08 36.31 -42.84
N HIS A 104 -15.90 35.68 -41.66
CA HIS A 104 -15.49 36.20 -40.33
C HIS A 104 -16.56 36.31 -39.21
N ALA A 105 -16.53 35.40 -38.21
CA ALA A 105 -16.81 35.66 -36.78
C ALA A 105 -16.45 34.45 -35.86
N ASN A 106 -15.79 34.70 -34.71
CA ASN A 106 -15.35 33.69 -33.72
C ASN A 106 -16.33 33.53 -32.53
N ILE A 107 -16.51 32.32 -31.98
CA ILE A 107 -17.37 32.03 -30.79
C ILE A 107 -16.56 31.37 -29.64
N TRP A 108 -16.83 31.77 -28.39
CA TRP A 108 -16.16 31.31 -27.15
C TRP A 108 -17.07 30.44 -26.25
N TYR A 109 -16.54 29.36 -25.63
CA TYR A 109 -17.27 28.50 -24.66
C TYR A 109 -16.55 28.34 -23.31
N LYS A 110 -17.33 28.23 -22.21
CA LYS A 110 -16.83 27.87 -20.87
C LYS A 110 -16.70 26.34 -20.68
N PRO A 111 -15.65 25.81 -20.02
CA PRO A 111 -15.29 24.38 -20.02
C PRO A 111 -16.17 23.46 -19.14
N THR A 112 -17.22 23.99 -18.51
CA THR A 112 -17.91 23.32 -17.41
C THR A 112 -19.21 22.61 -17.81
N THR A 113 -19.64 22.70 -19.05
CA THR A 113 -20.91 22.10 -19.48
C THR A 113 -20.74 20.64 -19.90
N ARG A 114 -21.72 19.80 -19.54
CA ARG A 114 -21.79 18.38 -19.91
C ARG A 114 -21.69 18.16 -21.43
N ALA A 115 -22.16 19.14 -22.21
CA ALA A 115 -22.05 19.19 -23.66
C ALA A 115 -20.59 19.32 -24.16
N TYR A 116 -19.75 20.14 -23.51
CA TYR A 116 -18.33 20.28 -23.85
C TYR A 116 -17.56 18.97 -23.63
N LYS A 117 -17.75 18.33 -22.47
CA LYS A 117 -17.14 17.02 -22.18
C LYS A 117 -17.61 15.93 -23.16
N HIS A 118 -18.86 16.00 -23.62
CA HIS A 118 -19.41 15.06 -24.59
C HIS A 118 -18.89 15.32 -26.01
N ALA A 119 -18.78 16.58 -26.42
CA ALA A 119 -18.23 16.98 -27.71
C ALA A 119 -16.73 16.64 -27.82
N VAL A 120 -15.93 16.89 -26.78
CA VAL A 120 -14.51 16.48 -26.73
C VAL A 120 -14.38 14.96 -26.83
N LYS A 121 -15.26 14.19 -26.16
CA LYS A 121 -15.28 12.72 -26.27
C LYS A 121 -15.63 12.24 -27.69
N ILE A 122 -16.60 12.86 -28.33
CA ILE A 122 -17.05 12.51 -29.69
C ILE A 122 -15.98 12.86 -30.72
N VAL A 123 -15.35 14.03 -30.62
CA VAL A 123 -14.27 14.46 -31.51
C VAL A 123 -13.02 13.60 -31.32
N ALA A 124 -12.62 13.31 -30.09
CA ALA A 124 -11.50 12.40 -29.81
C ALA A 124 -11.75 10.96 -30.32
N GLN A 125 -13.00 10.48 -30.24
CA GLN A 125 -13.41 9.18 -30.80
C GLN A 125 -13.41 9.15 -32.32
N LYS A 126 -13.89 10.22 -32.97
CA LYS A 126 -14.05 10.28 -34.43
C LYS A 126 -12.71 10.48 -35.15
N GLU A 127 -11.82 11.29 -34.58
CA GLU A 127 -10.51 11.63 -35.14
C GLU A 127 -9.36 10.70 -34.69
N LYS A 128 -9.66 9.68 -33.85
CA LYS A 128 -8.63 8.85 -33.16
C LYS A 128 -7.57 9.68 -32.42
N LEU A 129 -7.91 10.91 -32.03
CA LEU A 129 -7.00 11.79 -31.30
C LEU A 129 -6.91 11.28 -29.84
N PRO A 130 -5.71 10.97 -29.32
CA PRO A 130 -5.57 10.50 -27.97
C PRO A 130 -5.87 11.65 -27.01
N TYR A 131 -7.08 11.68 -26.43
CA TYR A 131 -7.30 12.42 -25.18
C TYR A 131 -6.48 11.70 -24.09
N LEU A 132 -5.24 12.14 -23.90
CA LEU A 132 -4.38 11.67 -22.82
C LEU A 132 -4.80 12.39 -21.55
N HIS A 133 -5.55 11.70 -20.70
CA HIS A 133 -5.78 12.16 -19.34
C HIS A 133 -4.42 12.40 -18.65
N PRO A 134 -4.17 13.51 -17.92
CA PRO A 134 -2.88 13.74 -17.23
C PRO A 134 -2.41 12.56 -16.37
N ALA A 135 -3.37 11.77 -15.85
CA ALA A 135 -3.21 10.41 -15.29
C ALA A 135 -2.19 9.54 -16.01
N LEU A 136 -2.35 9.47 -17.33
CA LEU A 136 -1.66 8.53 -18.20
C LEU A 136 -0.21 8.96 -18.42
N GLN A 137 0.15 10.17 -17.98
CA GLN A 137 1.50 10.73 -18.07
C GLN A 137 2.17 10.85 -16.69
N ALA A 138 1.40 10.78 -15.61
CA ALA A 138 1.93 10.81 -14.24
C ALA A 138 2.80 9.56 -13.99
N LYS A 139 3.93 9.77 -13.33
CA LYS A 139 4.87 8.72 -12.93
C LYS A 139 5.32 8.93 -11.50
N THR A 140 5.61 7.84 -10.81
CA THR A 140 6.30 7.84 -9.53
C THR A 140 7.57 8.70 -9.65
N PRO A 141 7.73 9.75 -8.81
CA PRO A 141 8.89 10.60 -8.86
C PRO A 141 10.16 9.80 -8.47
N PRO A 142 11.32 10.12 -9.07
CA PRO A 142 12.57 9.45 -8.70
C PRO A 142 12.92 9.71 -7.24
N PHE A 143 13.60 8.76 -6.61
CA PHE A 143 14.09 8.92 -5.24
C PHE A 143 15.01 10.16 -5.14
N PRO A 144 14.92 10.98 -4.07
CA PRO A 144 15.68 12.22 -3.96
C PRO A 144 17.19 12.00 -4.10
N ALA A 145 17.83 12.78 -4.99
CA ALA A 145 19.23 12.59 -5.36
C ALA A 145 20.19 12.85 -4.19
N ASP A 146 19.84 13.79 -3.31
CA ASP A 146 20.60 14.13 -2.11
C ASP A 146 20.58 13.00 -1.08
N LEU A 147 19.41 12.39 -0.83
CA LEU A 147 19.29 11.19 0.00
C LEU A 147 19.98 9.98 -0.64
N ALA A 148 19.95 9.87 -1.98
CA ALA A 148 20.64 8.82 -2.71
C ALA A 148 22.17 8.92 -2.62
N ALA A 149 22.70 10.12 -2.42
CA ALA A 149 24.13 10.42 -2.37
C ALA A 149 24.74 10.27 -0.97
N LEU A 150 23.93 9.96 0.05
CA LEU A 150 24.44 9.74 1.41
C LEU A 150 25.47 8.60 1.45
N PRO A 151 26.55 8.72 2.25
CA PRO A 151 27.55 7.67 2.37
C PRO A 151 26.93 6.36 2.89
N VAL A 152 27.21 5.27 2.17
CA VAL A 152 26.80 3.92 2.59
C VAL A 152 27.97 3.22 3.26
N HIS A 153 27.77 2.80 4.50
CA HIS A 153 28.72 2.03 5.29
C HIS A 153 28.05 0.75 5.81
N ARG A 154 28.76 -0.38 5.72
CA ARG A 154 28.32 -1.67 6.27
C ARG A 154 29.40 -2.19 7.20
N SER A 155 29.06 -2.33 8.47
CA SER A 155 29.91 -3.00 9.45
C SER A 155 30.04 -4.48 9.13
N GLN A 156 31.08 -5.15 9.64
CA GLN A 156 31.20 -6.59 9.45
C GLN A 156 30.05 -7.31 10.17
N ARG A 157 29.41 -8.27 9.49
CA ARG A 157 28.28 -9.03 10.07
C ARG A 157 28.62 -9.68 11.42
N GLY A 158 29.87 -10.11 11.58
CA GLY A 158 30.36 -10.74 12.82
C GLY A 158 30.43 -9.77 13.99
N ASP A 159 30.78 -8.50 13.74
CA ASP A 159 30.84 -7.47 14.79
C ASP A 159 29.44 -7.12 15.27
N MET A 160 28.47 -7.02 14.34
CA MET A 160 27.07 -6.79 14.67
C MET A 160 26.43 -7.98 15.39
N ALA A 161 26.71 -9.21 14.94
CA ALA A 161 26.28 -10.43 15.63
C ALA A 161 26.82 -10.49 17.06
N ALA A 162 28.12 -10.24 17.26
CA ALA A 162 28.72 -10.18 18.58
C ALA A 162 28.14 -9.05 19.45
N MET A 163 27.76 -7.92 18.85
CA MET A 163 27.07 -6.84 19.56
C MET A 163 25.71 -7.28 20.09
N ILE A 164 24.90 -7.97 19.28
CA ILE A 164 23.61 -8.54 19.69
C ILE A 164 23.82 -9.50 20.86
N ASP A 165 24.73 -10.46 20.69
CA ASP A 165 24.98 -11.52 21.70
C ASP A 165 25.41 -10.92 23.05
N ARG A 166 26.29 -9.91 23.04
CA ARG A 166 26.73 -9.24 24.28
C ARG A 166 25.58 -8.63 25.06
N HIS A 167 24.66 -7.92 24.40
CA HIS A 167 23.55 -7.24 25.09
C HIS A 167 22.50 -8.22 25.60
N VAL A 168 22.21 -9.26 24.82
CA VAL A 168 21.33 -10.35 25.25
C VAL A 168 21.91 -11.06 26.48
N ASP A 169 23.19 -11.45 26.42
CA ASP A 169 23.85 -12.14 27.53
C ASP A 169 23.96 -11.28 28.79
N GLN A 170 24.18 -9.97 28.63
CA GLN A 170 24.20 -9.02 29.75
C GLN A 170 22.84 -8.98 30.47
N ARG A 171 21.73 -8.97 29.72
CA ARG A 171 20.37 -8.96 30.27
C ARG A 171 19.99 -10.28 30.93
N LEU A 172 20.28 -11.40 30.27
CA LEU A 172 20.06 -12.74 30.82
C LEU A 172 20.84 -12.93 32.13
N LYS A 173 22.11 -12.50 32.16
CA LYS A 173 22.93 -12.54 33.38
C LYS A 173 22.37 -11.68 34.50
N ALA A 174 21.87 -10.47 34.19
CA ALA A 174 21.24 -9.59 35.17
C ALA A 174 19.94 -10.18 35.73
N ALA A 175 19.16 -10.86 34.88
CA ALA A 175 17.92 -11.55 35.26
C ALA A 175 18.16 -12.94 35.89
N GLN A 176 19.41 -13.41 35.94
CA GLN A 176 19.78 -14.76 36.40
C GLN A 176 19.11 -15.89 35.61
N ILE A 177 18.78 -15.65 34.33
CA ILE A 177 18.17 -16.63 33.43
C ILE A 177 19.28 -17.24 32.57
N PRO A 178 19.47 -18.58 32.56
CA PRO A 178 20.45 -19.21 31.70
C PRO A 178 19.99 -19.18 30.24
N SER A 179 20.92 -19.00 29.31
CA SER A 179 20.65 -19.18 27.88
C SER A 179 20.59 -20.66 27.51
N SER A 180 19.65 -21.03 26.65
CA SER A 180 19.64 -22.34 25.99
C SER A 180 20.87 -22.54 25.10
N PRO A 181 21.30 -23.79 24.86
CA PRO A 181 22.44 -24.08 23.99
C PRO A 181 22.14 -23.69 22.53
N LEU A 182 23.18 -23.72 21.70
CA LEU A 182 23.02 -23.57 20.25
C LEU A 182 22.21 -24.74 19.68
N ALA A 183 21.37 -24.43 18.70
CA ALA A 183 20.65 -25.39 17.88
C ALA A 183 21.65 -26.29 17.13
N ASP A 184 21.29 -27.56 16.96
CA ASP A 184 22.01 -28.44 16.06
C ASP A 184 21.85 -27.99 14.60
N ASP A 185 22.63 -28.59 13.70
CA ASP A 185 22.63 -28.21 12.29
C ASP A 185 21.30 -28.50 11.58
N SER A 186 20.53 -29.49 12.02
CA SER A 186 19.25 -29.83 11.41
C SER A 186 18.18 -28.80 11.77
N GLU A 187 18.15 -28.40 13.04
CA GLU A 187 17.25 -27.37 13.55
C GLU A 187 17.59 -26.00 12.93
N PHE A 188 18.88 -25.63 12.93
CA PHE A 188 19.35 -24.40 12.28
C PHE A 188 18.98 -24.37 10.79
N LEU A 189 19.26 -25.46 10.06
CA LEU A 189 18.99 -25.57 8.62
C LEU A 189 17.50 -25.36 8.32
N ARG A 190 16.60 -26.05 9.03
CA ARG A 190 15.17 -25.91 8.81
C ARG A 190 14.70 -24.48 9.08
N ARG A 191 15.15 -23.89 10.20
CA ARG A 191 14.77 -22.54 10.60
C ARG A 191 15.20 -21.49 9.60
N VAL A 192 16.48 -21.49 9.22
CA VAL A 192 17.03 -20.44 8.35
C VAL A 192 16.42 -20.50 6.94
N TYR A 193 16.08 -21.70 6.45
CA TYR A 193 15.38 -21.87 5.17
C TYR A 193 13.95 -21.30 5.20
N LEU A 194 13.20 -21.61 6.25
CA LEU A 194 11.85 -21.08 6.45
C LEU A 194 11.87 -19.56 6.63
N ASP A 195 12.77 -19.05 7.46
CA ASP A 195 12.83 -17.61 7.77
C ASP A 195 13.29 -16.75 6.60
N ILE A 196 14.25 -17.23 5.79
CA ILE A 196 14.84 -16.44 4.69
C ILE A 196 14.10 -16.68 3.37
N THR A 197 13.69 -17.92 3.07
CA THR A 197 13.12 -18.29 1.76
C THR A 197 11.69 -18.79 1.83
N GLY A 198 11.07 -18.81 3.01
CA GLY A 198 9.68 -19.21 3.17
C GLY A 198 9.41 -20.69 2.93
N ARG A 199 10.42 -21.55 2.82
CA ARG A 199 10.22 -22.94 2.44
C ARG A 199 11.25 -23.87 3.04
N THR A 200 10.95 -25.15 3.13
CA THR A 200 11.90 -26.17 3.59
C THR A 200 13.04 -26.42 2.59
N PRO A 201 14.22 -26.85 3.07
CA PRO A 201 15.30 -27.32 2.18
C PRO A 201 14.88 -28.61 1.45
N SER A 202 15.43 -28.82 0.26
CA SER A 202 15.31 -30.11 -0.42
C SER A 202 16.11 -31.21 0.30
N LEU A 203 15.82 -32.47 -0.01
CA LEU A 203 16.56 -33.61 0.54
C LEU A 203 18.06 -33.55 0.19
N GLU A 204 18.38 -33.15 -1.04
CA GLU A 204 19.77 -33.01 -1.50
C GLU A 204 20.51 -31.90 -0.77
N GLN A 205 19.87 -30.72 -0.63
CA GLN A 205 20.40 -29.59 0.14
C GLN A 205 20.64 -29.97 1.59
N THR A 206 19.70 -30.71 2.19
CA THR A 206 19.81 -31.19 3.56
C THR A 206 21.00 -32.14 3.74
N LYS A 207 21.13 -33.15 2.88
CA LYS A 207 22.25 -34.09 2.93
C LYS A 207 23.60 -33.38 2.76
N ALA A 208 23.69 -32.46 1.80
CA ALA A 208 24.91 -31.70 1.54
C ALA A 208 25.32 -30.84 2.75
N PHE A 209 24.37 -30.14 3.37
CA PHE A 209 24.65 -29.28 4.52
C PHE A 209 25.06 -30.07 5.77
N LEU A 210 24.37 -31.18 6.06
CA LEU A 210 24.67 -32.03 7.22
C LEU A 210 26.00 -32.79 7.06
N ALA A 211 26.40 -33.12 5.84
CA ALA A 211 27.70 -33.76 5.57
C ALA A 211 28.88 -32.78 5.63
N SER A 212 28.65 -31.48 5.49
CA SER A 212 29.71 -30.47 5.50
C SER A 212 30.29 -30.27 6.90
N THR A 213 31.62 -30.27 6.98
CA THR A 213 32.40 -29.97 8.19
C THR A 213 33.02 -28.57 8.17
N ASP A 214 32.69 -27.74 7.18
CA ASP A 214 33.21 -26.37 7.10
C ASP A 214 32.67 -25.54 8.28
N PRO A 215 33.54 -24.95 9.13
CA PRO A 215 33.09 -24.09 10.23
C PRO A 215 32.30 -22.86 9.77
N ALA A 216 32.46 -22.41 8.52
CA ALA A 216 31.74 -21.29 7.95
C ALA A 216 30.42 -21.69 7.25
N LYS A 217 30.03 -22.97 7.25
CA LYS A 217 28.88 -23.46 6.47
C LYS A 217 27.57 -22.73 6.77
N ARG A 218 27.32 -22.33 8.03
CA ARG A 218 26.11 -21.59 8.43
C ARG A 218 26.08 -20.19 7.80
N ALA A 219 27.19 -19.46 7.89
CA ALA A 219 27.33 -18.13 7.29
C ALA A 219 27.22 -18.18 5.76
N GLN A 220 27.88 -19.16 5.13
CA GLN A 220 27.79 -19.37 3.68
C GLN A 220 26.36 -19.72 3.26
N LEU A 221 25.65 -20.56 4.02
CA LEU A 221 24.26 -20.89 3.72
C LEU A 221 23.36 -19.65 3.79
N ILE A 222 23.52 -18.81 4.82
CA ILE A 222 22.77 -17.54 4.93
C ILE A 222 22.99 -16.67 3.68
N ASP A 223 24.24 -16.52 3.23
CA ASP A 223 24.56 -15.75 2.03
C ASP A 223 23.96 -16.37 0.75
N GLN A 224 23.96 -17.71 0.64
CA GLN A 224 23.34 -18.42 -0.48
C GLN A 224 21.82 -18.21 -0.51
N LEU A 225 21.15 -18.29 0.65
CA LEU A 225 19.70 -18.10 0.75
C LEU A 225 19.30 -16.65 0.44
N LEU A 226 20.06 -15.66 0.90
CA LEU A 226 19.82 -14.25 0.58
C LEU A 226 20.09 -13.89 -0.89
N ALA A 227 20.90 -14.69 -1.58
CA ALA A 227 21.16 -14.56 -3.02
C ALA A 227 20.11 -15.28 -3.88
N SER A 228 19.30 -16.16 -3.29
CA SER A 228 18.25 -16.93 -3.97
C SER A 228 17.08 -16.03 -4.38
N PRO A 229 16.45 -16.23 -5.55
CA PRO A 229 15.24 -15.50 -5.92
C PRO A 229 14.06 -15.73 -4.95
N HIS A 230 14.05 -16.89 -4.28
CA HIS A 230 13.04 -17.25 -3.29
C HIS A 230 13.08 -16.38 -2.03
N PHE A 231 14.19 -15.70 -1.77
CA PHE A 231 14.22 -14.67 -0.74
C PHE A 231 13.25 -13.54 -1.10
N GLY A 232 13.32 -13.02 -2.34
CA GLY A 232 12.42 -11.98 -2.80
C GLY A 232 10.97 -12.43 -2.81
N ASP A 233 10.67 -13.65 -3.27
CA ASP A 233 9.31 -14.21 -3.26
C ASP A 233 8.73 -14.24 -1.84
N HIS A 234 9.50 -14.79 -0.88
CA HIS A 234 9.07 -14.90 0.50
C HIS A 234 8.85 -13.54 1.15
N PHE A 235 9.81 -12.63 1.01
CA PHE A 235 9.69 -11.28 1.58
C PHE A 235 8.56 -10.51 0.91
N ALA A 236 8.35 -10.65 -0.39
CA ALA A 236 7.22 -10.03 -1.06
C ALA A 236 5.86 -10.48 -0.49
N ASN A 237 5.70 -11.76 -0.15
CA ASN A 237 4.48 -12.24 0.53
C ASN A 237 4.28 -11.59 1.90
N LEU A 238 5.32 -11.56 2.74
CA LEU A 238 5.25 -10.93 4.07
C LEU A 238 4.83 -9.45 3.98
N TRP A 239 5.43 -8.71 3.06
CA TRP A 239 5.19 -7.27 2.91
C TRP A 239 3.89 -6.95 2.18
N ARG A 240 3.48 -7.80 1.23
CA ARG A 240 2.14 -7.75 0.62
C ARG A 240 1.08 -7.89 1.71
N ASP A 241 1.19 -8.87 2.58
CA ASP A 241 0.18 -9.13 3.62
C ASP A 241 0.07 -7.98 4.61
N LEU A 242 1.21 -7.35 4.96
CA LEU A 242 1.24 -6.13 5.76
C LEU A 242 0.56 -4.95 5.06
N ALA A 243 0.73 -4.80 3.74
CA ALA A 243 0.08 -3.75 2.97
C ALA A 243 -1.43 -3.96 2.80
N LEU A 244 -1.88 -5.23 2.82
CA LEU A 244 -3.28 -5.65 2.67
C LEU A 244 -4.01 -5.84 4.01
N TYR A 245 -3.53 -5.21 5.09
CA TYR A 245 -4.08 -5.37 6.45
C TYR A 245 -5.59 -5.05 6.56
N GLU A 246 -6.16 -4.28 5.62
CA GLU A 246 -7.60 -3.98 5.57
C GLU A 246 -8.30 -4.70 4.39
N GLU A 247 -9.63 -4.86 4.50
CA GLU A 247 -10.48 -5.55 3.53
C GLU A 247 -10.11 -5.29 2.07
N THR A 248 -9.58 -6.32 1.40
CA THR A 248 -9.34 -6.26 -0.05
C THR A 248 -10.63 -6.57 -0.80
N HIS A 249 -11.12 -5.58 -1.54
CA HIS A 249 -12.31 -5.77 -2.36
C HIS A 249 -11.99 -6.64 -3.59
N ARG A 250 -12.95 -7.46 -4.05
CA ARG A 250 -12.78 -8.36 -5.22
C ARG A 250 -12.18 -7.68 -6.46
N PHE A 251 -12.43 -6.40 -6.66
CA PHE A 251 -11.92 -5.61 -7.80
C PHE A 251 -10.39 -5.38 -7.78
N GLN A 252 -9.74 -5.55 -6.63
CA GLN A 252 -8.31 -5.30 -6.43
C GLN A 252 -7.43 -6.52 -6.65
N THR A 253 -8.02 -7.73 -6.66
CA THR A 253 -7.31 -9.01 -6.78
C THR A 253 -6.35 -9.09 -7.98
N LYS A 254 -6.72 -8.46 -9.10
CA LYS A 254 -5.90 -8.42 -10.33
C LYS A 254 -4.59 -7.62 -10.19
N TYR A 255 -4.44 -6.78 -9.18
CA TYR A 255 -3.25 -5.95 -8.95
C TYR A 255 -2.31 -6.56 -7.89
N ILE A 256 -2.79 -7.55 -7.12
CA ILE A 256 -2.02 -8.19 -6.05
C ILE A 256 -0.77 -8.87 -6.62
N GLU A 257 -0.93 -9.67 -7.67
CA GLU A 257 0.17 -10.45 -8.25
C GLU A 257 1.25 -9.56 -8.88
N PRO A 258 0.94 -8.54 -9.72
CA PRO A 258 1.93 -7.58 -10.18
C PRO A 258 2.66 -6.85 -9.05
N TYR A 259 1.94 -6.45 -7.99
CA TYR A 259 2.55 -5.77 -6.85
C TYR A 259 3.47 -6.69 -6.05
N ARG A 260 3.06 -7.95 -5.80
CA ARG A 260 3.92 -8.96 -5.19
C ARG A 260 5.17 -9.20 -6.03
N GLN A 261 5.03 -9.32 -7.34
CA GLN A 261 6.18 -9.51 -8.23
C GLN A 261 7.14 -8.31 -8.18
N TRP A 262 6.61 -7.10 -8.20
CA TRP A 262 7.41 -5.89 -8.03
C TRP A 262 8.18 -5.91 -6.72
N LEU A 263 7.53 -6.18 -5.58
CA LEU A 263 8.22 -6.32 -4.29
C LEU A 263 9.34 -7.38 -4.35
N ALA A 264 9.07 -8.55 -4.95
CA ALA A 264 10.05 -9.62 -5.05
C ALA A 264 11.29 -9.20 -5.85
N ASP A 265 11.08 -8.49 -6.96
CA ASP A 265 12.16 -7.96 -7.79
C ASP A 265 13.00 -6.94 -7.01
N GLU A 266 12.37 -6.04 -6.26
CA GLU A 266 13.07 -5.02 -5.45
C GLU A 266 13.90 -5.64 -4.30
N TYR A 267 13.34 -6.63 -3.59
CA TYR A 267 14.07 -7.39 -2.57
C TYR A 267 15.24 -8.16 -3.18
N ASN A 268 15.04 -8.80 -4.33
CA ASN A 268 16.09 -9.57 -4.99
C ASN A 268 17.22 -8.67 -5.52
N ALA A 269 16.87 -7.49 -6.04
CA ALA A 269 17.81 -6.44 -6.43
C ALA A 269 18.53 -5.77 -5.25
N ASN A 270 18.14 -6.10 -4.00
CA ASN A 270 18.65 -5.49 -2.78
C ASN A 270 18.46 -3.97 -2.76
N ARG A 271 17.31 -3.49 -3.25
CA ARG A 271 16.98 -2.07 -3.16
C ARG A 271 16.73 -1.71 -1.69
N GLY A 272 17.27 -0.56 -1.28
CA GLY A 272 17.10 -0.06 0.09
C GLY A 272 15.62 0.13 0.46
N TRP A 273 15.28 -0.22 1.70
CA TRP A 273 13.92 -0.07 2.26
C TRP A 273 13.39 1.36 2.09
N ASN A 274 14.23 2.38 2.28
CA ASN A 274 13.91 3.78 2.05
C ASN A 274 13.38 4.04 0.62
N ARG A 275 13.98 3.43 -0.40
CA ARG A 275 13.56 3.64 -1.80
C ARG A 275 12.28 2.90 -2.11
N MET A 276 12.03 1.75 -1.49
CA MET A 276 10.77 1.02 -1.65
C MET A 276 9.62 1.75 -0.94
N ALA A 277 9.85 2.26 0.28
CA ALA A 277 8.89 3.10 0.99
C ALA A 277 8.55 4.37 0.19
N TRP A 278 9.57 5.07 -0.32
CA TRP A 278 9.37 6.23 -1.20
C TRP A 278 8.50 5.90 -2.42
N SER A 279 8.79 4.80 -3.11
CA SER A 279 8.08 4.44 -4.35
C SER A 279 6.61 4.16 -4.09
N GLN A 280 6.30 3.44 -3.01
CA GLN A 280 4.92 3.13 -2.62
C GLN A 280 4.13 4.37 -2.19
N ILE A 281 4.74 5.24 -1.36
CA ILE A 281 4.06 6.43 -0.83
C ILE A 281 3.85 7.49 -1.92
N THR A 282 4.80 7.61 -2.85
CA THR A 282 4.76 8.64 -3.91
C THR A 282 4.19 8.14 -5.24
N ALA A 283 3.74 6.88 -5.29
CA ALA A 283 3.28 6.26 -6.52
C ALA A 283 2.22 7.11 -7.23
N ALA A 284 2.35 7.26 -8.55
CA ALA A 284 1.44 8.07 -9.35
C ALA A 284 1.31 7.50 -10.77
N GLY A 285 0.12 7.60 -11.36
CA GLY A 285 -0.14 7.07 -12.70
C GLY A 285 -0.77 5.68 -12.70
N ILE A 286 -0.58 4.96 -13.81
CA ILE A 286 -1.26 3.70 -14.14
C ILE A 286 -0.70 2.53 -13.29
N VAL A 287 -1.52 1.94 -12.42
CA VAL A 287 -1.07 0.87 -11.50
C VAL A 287 -0.63 -0.41 -12.22
N THR A 288 -1.16 -0.71 -13.41
CA THR A 288 -0.68 -1.86 -14.19
C THR A 288 0.71 -1.66 -14.79
N GLU A 289 1.15 -0.41 -14.94
CA GLU A 289 2.49 -0.04 -15.42
C GLU A 289 3.42 0.28 -14.24
N GLN A 290 2.86 0.65 -13.09
CA GLN A 290 3.54 1.04 -11.86
C GLN A 290 2.93 0.27 -10.67
N PRO A 291 3.30 -1.01 -10.51
CA PRO A 291 2.67 -1.90 -9.53
C PRO A 291 2.77 -1.40 -8.10
N GLU A 292 3.79 -0.61 -7.75
CA GLU A 292 3.94 0.02 -6.43
C GLU A 292 2.75 0.90 -6.05
N GLY A 293 2.02 1.43 -7.03
CA GLY A 293 0.81 2.22 -6.83
C GLY A 293 -0.36 1.42 -6.26
N PHE A 294 -0.29 0.08 -6.27
CA PHE A 294 -1.28 -0.75 -5.62
C PHE A 294 -1.35 -0.49 -4.11
N TYR A 295 -0.26 -0.06 -3.47
CA TYR A 295 -0.25 0.31 -2.05
C TYR A 295 -1.33 1.36 -1.70
N MET A 296 -1.57 2.32 -2.60
CA MET A 296 -2.62 3.33 -2.39
C MET A 296 -4.04 2.76 -2.54
N LEU A 297 -4.17 1.65 -3.26
CA LEU A 297 -5.46 1.00 -3.52
C LEU A 297 -5.81 -0.06 -2.45
N THR A 298 -4.89 -0.46 -1.58
CA THR A 298 -5.21 -1.43 -0.52
C THR A 298 -6.15 -0.84 0.53
N SER A 299 -6.11 0.48 0.70
CA SER A 299 -6.90 1.24 1.67
C SER A 299 -8.09 1.95 1.01
N MET A 300 -8.88 1.22 0.21
CA MET A 300 -10.10 1.75 -0.41
C MET A 300 -11.33 1.54 0.48
N GLN A 301 -12.29 2.46 0.37
CA GLN A 301 -13.63 2.34 0.93
C GLN A 301 -14.64 2.78 -0.14
N MET A 302 -15.69 1.99 -0.35
CA MET A 302 -16.78 2.30 -1.32
C MET A 302 -16.29 2.61 -2.74
N GLY A 303 -15.21 1.95 -3.19
CA GLY A 303 -14.67 2.13 -4.54
C GLY A 303 -13.81 3.37 -4.75
N GLN A 304 -13.33 4.01 -3.68
CA GLN A 304 -12.34 5.09 -3.69
C GLN A 304 -11.30 4.92 -2.59
N THR A 305 -10.15 5.56 -2.73
CA THR A 305 -9.11 5.60 -1.69
C THR A 305 -9.55 6.42 -0.48
N ASP A 306 -9.30 5.91 0.73
CA ASP A 306 -9.60 6.58 1.98
C ASP A 306 -8.31 7.09 2.64
N ALA A 307 -8.21 8.40 2.79
CA ALA A 307 -7.02 9.05 3.36
C ALA A 307 -6.73 8.61 4.81
N SER A 308 -7.77 8.34 5.60
CA SER A 308 -7.64 7.89 7.00
C SER A 308 -7.04 6.49 7.08
N LYS A 309 -7.50 5.57 6.21
CA LYS A 309 -6.99 4.20 6.12
C LYS A 309 -5.55 4.14 5.59
N ILE A 310 -5.24 4.95 4.57
CA ILE A 310 -3.87 5.06 4.05
C ILE A 310 -2.94 5.59 5.15
N ALA A 311 -3.37 6.59 5.92
CA ALA A 311 -2.58 7.13 7.03
C ALA A 311 -2.32 6.09 8.13
N ALA A 312 -3.35 5.36 8.55
CA ALA A 312 -3.23 4.29 9.54
C ALA A 312 -2.25 3.20 9.06
N SER A 313 -2.42 2.71 7.83
CA SER A 313 -1.53 1.71 7.21
C SER A 313 -0.08 2.24 7.11
N THR A 314 0.10 3.46 6.63
CA THR A 314 1.42 4.10 6.48
C THR A 314 2.13 4.24 7.82
N SER A 315 1.40 4.68 8.86
CA SER A 315 1.95 4.84 10.21
C SER A 315 2.42 3.50 10.80
N ARG A 316 1.59 2.45 10.75
CA ARG A 316 1.97 1.12 11.26
C ARG A 316 3.10 0.48 10.45
N MET A 317 3.03 0.56 9.12
CA MET A 317 3.96 -0.13 8.23
C MET A 317 5.35 0.51 8.24
N PHE A 318 5.42 1.84 8.18
CA PHE A 318 6.69 2.54 7.99
C PHE A 318 7.20 3.29 9.22
N LEU A 319 6.32 3.68 10.15
CA LEU A 319 6.72 4.40 11.37
C LEU A 319 6.63 3.51 12.62
N GLY A 320 5.95 2.37 12.53
CA GLY A 320 5.78 1.47 13.67
C GLY A 320 4.98 2.13 14.80
N VAL A 321 4.02 2.99 14.45
CA VAL A 321 3.14 3.69 15.39
C VAL A 321 1.69 3.38 15.02
N ASP A 322 0.93 2.78 15.93
CA ASP A 322 -0.50 2.54 15.78
C ASP A 322 -1.30 3.77 16.24
N ILE A 323 -1.29 4.80 15.40
CA ILE A 323 -2.03 6.04 15.66
C ILE A 323 -3.54 5.90 15.37
N GLN A 324 -4.02 4.74 14.89
CA GLN A 324 -5.41 4.59 14.48
C GLN A 324 -6.41 4.76 15.63
N CYS A 325 -6.05 4.41 16.87
CA CYS A 325 -6.89 4.71 18.03
C CYS A 325 -7.17 6.21 18.18
N ALA A 326 -6.27 7.07 17.69
CA ALA A 326 -6.47 8.51 17.68
C ALA A 326 -7.40 9.00 16.55
N GLN A 327 -8.00 8.11 15.75
CA GLN A 327 -8.90 8.51 14.67
C GLN A 327 -10.21 9.13 15.17
N CYS A 328 -10.72 8.68 16.32
CA CYS A 328 -12.04 9.07 16.83
C CYS A 328 -11.98 9.89 18.12
N HIS A 329 -10.89 9.78 18.88
CA HIS A 329 -10.68 10.45 20.17
C HIS A 329 -9.17 10.60 20.42
N ASP A 330 -8.77 11.41 21.40
CA ASP A 330 -7.36 11.39 21.85
C ASP A 330 -7.02 10.01 22.41
N HIS A 331 -5.80 9.51 22.18
CA HIS A 331 -5.42 8.18 22.62
C HIS A 331 -5.57 8.03 24.15
N PHE A 332 -6.32 7.02 24.62
CA PHE A 332 -6.73 6.91 26.03
C PHE A 332 -5.59 6.79 27.05
N TYR A 333 -4.48 6.15 26.65
CA TYR A 333 -3.37 5.81 27.56
C TYR A 333 -2.04 6.46 27.17
N ILE A 334 -1.99 7.16 26.04
CA ILE A 334 -0.76 7.70 25.46
C ILE A 334 -1.02 9.16 25.17
N ASP A 335 -0.54 10.04 26.06
CA ASP A 335 -0.78 11.48 25.95
C ASP A 335 -0.15 12.12 24.69
N GLN A 336 0.80 11.42 24.07
CA GLN A 336 1.53 11.83 22.87
C GLN A 336 0.63 11.95 21.62
N TRP A 337 -0.38 11.09 21.49
CA TRP A 337 -1.19 11.01 20.26
C TRP A 337 -2.57 11.64 20.45
N LYS A 338 -2.80 12.78 19.79
CA LYS A 338 -4.09 13.47 19.81
C LYS A 338 -4.92 13.14 18.59
N HIS A 339 -6.23 13.34 18.72
CA HIS A 339 -7.19 13.15 17.65
C HIS A 339 -6.77 13.92 16.39
N GLN A 340 -6.31 15.16 16.57
CA GLN A 340 -5.83 15.98 15.47
C GLN A 340 -4.59 15.41 14.78
N ASP A 341 -3.68 14.74 15.49
CA ASP A 341 -2.42 14.26 14.90
C ASP A 341 -2.67 13.15 13.87
N PHE A 342 -3.66 12.29 14.13
CA PHE A 342 -4.13 11.31 13.15
C PHE A 342 -4.59 11.98 11.85
N TRP A 343 -5.47 12.98 11.96
CA TRP A 343 -6.04 13.64 10.79
C TRP A 343 -5.04 14.55 10.08
N ARG A 344 -4.08 15.13 10.80
CA ARG A 344 -2.95 15.85 10.19
C ARG A 344 -2.06 14.91 9.37
N LEU A 345 -1.85 13.66 9.80
CA LEU A 345 -1.17 12.68 8.95
C LEU A 345 -2.05 12.31 7.73
N ALA A 346 -3.35 12.11 7.93
CA ALA A 346 -4.29 11.79 6.85
C ALA A 346 -4.40 12.89 5.78
N ALA A 347 -4.20 14.15 6.15
CA ALA A 347 -4.24 15.27 5.22
C ALA A 347 -3.20 15.19 4.08
N PHE A 348 -2.08 14.47 4.25
CA PHE A 348 -1.15 14.21 3.15
C PHE A 348 -1.75 13.33 2.04
N PHE A 349 -2.74 12.52 2.37
CA PHE A 349 -3.41 11.59 1.45
C PHE A 349 -4.78 12.09 0.98
N SER A 350 -5.21 13.27 1.44
CA SER A 350 -6.59 13.76 1.21
C SER A 350 -6.92 13.96 -0.27
N HIS A 351 -5.90 14.17 -1.11
CA HIS A 351 -6.00 14.35 -2.57
C HIS A 351 -5.61 13.12 -3.39
N VAL A 352 -5.45 11.95 -2.76
CA VAL A 352 -5.25 10.67 -3.46
C VAL A 352 -6.58 10.21 -4.03
N ARG A 353 -6.63 9.89 -5.32
CA ARG A 353 -7.85 9.41 -5.97
C ARG A 353 -7.55 8.31 -6.97
N ASP A 354 -8.49 7.39 -7.10
CA ASP A 354 -8.59 6.45 -8.21
C ASP A 354 -9.65 6.97 -9.20
N GLU A 355 -9.25 7.32 -10.42
CA GLU A 355 -10.20 7.74 -11.47
C GLU A 355 -11.00 6.59 -12.09
N GLY A 356 -10.80 5.35 -11.64
CA GLY A 356 -11.51 4.19 -12.15
C GLY A 356 -11.17 3.94 -13.62
N ASN A 357 -12.13 3.47 -14.43
CA ASN A 357 -11.86 2.97 -15.78
C ASN A 357 -11.42 4.07 -16.78
N VAL A 358 -10.13 4.38 -16.84
CA VAL A 358 -9.56 5.19 -17.91
C VAL A 358 -9.17 4.28 -19.08
N GLY A 359 -9.93 4.32 -20.18
CA GLY A 359 -9.66 3.54 -21.39
C GLY A 359 -9.97 4.32 -22.66
N THR A 360 -9.23 4.06 -23.74
CA THR A 360 -9.58 4.50 -25.08
C THR A 360 -10.90 3.86 -25.50
N ALA A 361 -11.77 4.61 -26.18
CA ALA A 361 -13.05 4.10 -26.66
C ALA A 361 -12.87 2.78 -27.45
N GLY A 362 -13.41 1.68 -26.92
CA GLY A 362 -13.30 0.34 -27.52
C GLY A 362 -12.38 -0.64 -26.77
N GLN A 363 -11.63 -0.20 -25.75
CA GLN A 363 -10.93 -1.10 -24.82
C GLN A 363 -11.45 -0.90 -23.39
N ALA A 364 -12.27 -1.84 -22.94
CA ALA A 364 -12.80 -1.91 -21.58
C ALA A 364 -11.75 -2.49 -20.61
N SER A 365 -10.53 -1.96 -20.60
CA SER A 365 -9.55 -2.29 -19.58
C SER A 365 -9.67 -1.26 -18.45
N SER A 366 -10.15 -1.70 -17.30
CA SER A 366 -10.26 -0.89 -16.08
C SER A 366 -8.87 -0.61 -15.52
N VAL A 367 -8.32 0.59 -15.71
CA VAL A 367 -6.99 0.96 -15.21
C VAL A 367 -7.13 1.90 -14.02
N ALA A 368 -6.77 1.45 -12.82
CA ALA A 368 -6.70 2.35 -11.68
C ALA A 368 -5.55 3.34 -11.85
N VAL A 369 -5.83 4.62 -11.58
CA VAL A 369 -4.82 5.68 -11.70
C VAL A 369 -4.77 6.52 -10.44
N ILE A 370 -3.57 6.61 -9.85
CA ILE A 370 -3.33 7.42 -8.65
C ILE A 370 -2.96 8.85 -9.05
N PHE A 371 -3.71 9.80 -8.48
CA PHE A 371 -3.46 11.24 -8.60
C PHE A 371 -3.13 11.90 -7.29
N GLU A 372 -2.58 13.10 -7.40
CA GLU A 372 -2.26 13.95 -6.29
C GLU A 372 -2.30 15.44 -6.67
N GLY A 373 -2.85 16.26 -5.78
CA GLY A 373 -2.88 17.73 -5.89
C GLY A 373 -4.26 18.32 -6.19
N ASP A 374 -4.32 19.64 -6.11
CA ASP A 374 -5.55 20.42 -6.27
C ASP A 374 -5.95 20.47 -7.76
N GLY A 375 -6.81 19.54 -8.19
CA GLY A 375 -7.23 19.46 -9.60
C GLY A 375 -7.80 18.12 -10.05
N VAL A 376 -7.86 17.11 -9.16
CA VAL A 376 -8.46 15.84 -9.52
C VAL A 376 -9.94 16.03 -9.88
N PRO A 377 -10.39 15.57 -11.07
CA PRO A 377 -11.77 15.64 -11.49
C PRO A 377 -12.72 15.06 -10.43
N GLN A 378 -13.71 15.86 -10.03
CA GLN A 378 -14.85 15.37 -9.24
C GLN A 378 -15.67 14.39 -10.09
N GLY A 379 -15.33 13.11 -10.03
CA GLY A 379 -16.13 12.04 -10.60
C GLY A 379 -17.46 11.93 -9.87
N LYS A 380 -18.53 11.57 -10.58
CA LYS A 380 -19.76 11.05 -9.96
C LYS A 380 -19.68 9.52 -10.07
N SER A 381 -19.68 8.82 -8.95
CA SER A 381 -19.96 7.39 -8.91
C SER A 381 -21.43 7.22 -9.26
N ASN A 382 -21.77 6.09 -9.85
CA ASN A 382 -23.14 5.76 -10.18
C ASN A 382 -24.00 5.38 -8.96
N ASP A 383 -23.48 5.43 -7.72
CA ASP A 383 -24.20 4.99 -6.52
C ASP A 383 -24.07 5.99 -5.36
N ARG A 384 -25.17 6.69 -5.08
CA ARG A 384 -25.74 7.18 -3.80
C ARG A 384 -24.90 7.75 -2.63
N VAL A 385 -23.56 7.84 -2.69
CA VAL A 385 -22.74 8.48 -1.64
C VAL A 385 -22.05 9.72 -2.22
N PRO A 386 -22.23 10.94 -1.65
CA PRO A 386 -21.50 12.14 -2.08
C PRO A 386 -19.98 11.95 -1.92
N TYR A 387 -19.19 12.43 -2.87
CA TYR A 387 -17.73 12.41 -2.76
C TYR A 387 -17.26 13.38 -1.69
N TYR A 388 -16.41 12.91 -0.79
CA TYR A 388 -15.61 13.80 0.03
C TYR A 388 -14.66 14.60 -0.86
N THR A 389 -14.89 15.91 -0.93
CA THR A 389 -14.01 16.85 -1.64
C THR A 389 -13.17 17.54 -0.59
N PRO A 390 -11.87 17.23 -0.47
CA PRO A 390 -11.00 17.85 0.50
C PRO A 390 -10.90 19.35 0.23
N PRO A 391 -10.68 20.17 1.26
CA PRO A 391 -10.31 21.55 1.07
C PRO A 391 -9.02 21.68 0.22
N GLN A 392 -8.86 22.82 -0.46
CA GLN A 392 -7.62 23.15 -1.18
C GLN A 392 -6.40 23.09 -0.25
N GLY A 393 -5.23 22.74 -0.76
CA GLY A 393 -4.05 22.49 0.06
C GLY A 393 -4.08 21.11 0.72
N ALA A 394 -3.00 20.73 1.40
CA ALA A 394 -2.93 19.48 2.18
C ALA A 394 -3.78 19.58 3.45
N ARG A 395 -5.10 19.63 3.29
CA ARG A 395 -6.07 19.77 4.38
C ARG A 395 -7.10 18.66 4.32
N ILE A 396 -7.67 18.37 5.48
CA ILE A 396 -8.77 17.41 5.63
C ILE A 396 -9.74 17.92 6.71
N GLU A 397 -11.01 17.65 6.50
CA GLU A 397 -12.08 17.91 7.46
C GLU A 397 -12.29 16.65 8.30
N ILE A 398 -12.26 16.83 9.62
CA ILE A 398 -12.44 15.75 10.59
C ILE A 398 -13.94 15.45 10.71
N PRO A 399 -14.40 14.25 10.35
CA PRO A 399 -15.79 13.86 10.52
C PRO A 399 -16.14 13.69 12.01
N ASP A 400 -17.39 13.98 12.37
CA ASP A 400 -17.92 13.65 13.68
C ASP A 400 -18.04 12.12 13.81
N PRO A 401 -17.52 11.52 14.91
CA PRO A 401 -17.52 10.06 15.08
C PRO A 401 -18.94 9.47 15.25
N THR A 402 -19.95 10.29 15.56
CA THR A 402 -21.35 9.89 15.70
C THR A 402 -22.19 10.17 14.46
N ASP A 403 -21.79 11.13 13.63
CA ASP A 403 -22.43 11.43 12.35
C ASP A 403 -21.39 11.90 11.30
N PRO A 404 -20.96 11.03 10.38
CA PRO A 404 -19.96 11.38 9.36
C PRO A 404 -20.45 12.42 8.34
N ALA A 405 -21.73 12.85 8.39
CA ALA A 405 -22.22 14.00 7.61
C ALA A 405 -21.86 15.36 8.23
N ILE A 406 -21.39 15.37 9.48
CA ILE A 406 -20.95 16.57 10.22
C ILE A 406 -19.43 16.57 10.26
N TYR A 407 -18.83 17.75 10.04
CA TYR A 407 -17.39 17.96 10.20
C TYR A 407 -17.13 18.85 11.41
N LEU A 408 -16.23 18.39 12.28
CA LEU A 408 -15.88 19.08 13.52
C LEU A 408 -14.93 20.24 13.28
N GLU A 409 -13.88 20.00 12.51
CA GLU A 409 -12.86 21.00 12.20
C GLU A 409 -12.09 20.64 10.92
N THR A 410 -11.31 21.60 10.40
CA THR A 410 -10.36 21.38 9.31
C THR A 410 -8.94 21.45 9.85
N VAL A 411 -8.13 20.44 9.55
CA VAL A 411 -6.72 20.40 9.92
C VAL A 411 -5.83 20.40 8.68
N GLU A 412 -4.61 20.92 8.84
CA GLU A 412 -3.57 20.95 7.82
C GLU A 412 -2.53 19.86 8.08
N ALA A 413 -1.93 19.35 7.01
CA ALA A 413 -0.98 18.26 7.09
C ALA A 413 0.23 18.61 7.96
N SER A 414 0.59 17.68 8.84
CA SER A 414 1.74 17.80 9.75
C SER A 414 2.35 16.43 9.97
N TYR A 415 3.66 16.39 10.16
CA TYR A 415 4.36 15.16 10.54
C TYR A 415 3.98 14.72 11.95
N LEU A 416 4.09 13.42 12.23
CA LEU A 416 3.97 12.88 13.59
C LEU A 416 5.18 13.33 14.43
N ASP A 417 4.93 14.10 15.50
CA ASP A 417 5.95 14.70 16.36
C ASP A 417 7.10 15.41 15.62
N GLY A 418 6.81 15.91 14.42
CA GLY A 418 7.78 16.58 13.57
C GLY A 418 7.51 18.08 13.44
N PRO A 419 8.43 18.82 12.80
CA PRO A 419 8.18 20.21 12.45
C PRO A 419 7.00 20.31 11.47
N GLN A 420 6.41 21.51 11.37
CA GLN A 420 5.42 21.77 10.32
C GLN A 420 6.09 21.64 8.94
N PRO A 421 5.49 20.89 7.98
CA PRO A 421 6.03 20.73 6.65
C PRO A 421 5.91 22.02 5.83
N GLU A 422 6.86 22.24 4.93
CA GLU A 422 6.71 23.25 3.87
C GLU A 422 5.95 22.63 2.70
N LEU A 423 4.73 23.10 2.45
CA LEU A 423 3.81 22.54 1.45
C LEU A 423 3.41 23.60 0.42
N GLU A 424 3.49 23.23 -0.85
CA GLU A 424 2.96 24.03 -1.95
C GLU A 424 1.43 24.00 -1.94
N PRO A 425 0.71 25.11 -2.23
CA PRO A 425 -0.74 25.17 -2.13
C PRO A 425 -1.52 24.15 -2.98
N SER A 426 -0.91 23.64 -4.06
CA SER A 426 -1.54 22.68 -4.99
C SER A 426 -0.88 21.30 -4.96
N GLY A 427 0.05 21.05 -4.04
CA GLY A 427 0.83 19.81 -3.96
C GLY A 427 1.96 19.71 -5.00
N PRO A 428 2.58 18.53 -5.14
CA PRO A 428 2.24 17.26 -4.48
C PRO A 428 2.65 17.22 -2.98
N TYR A 429 1.89 16.51 -2.15
CA TYR A 429 2.01 16.46 -0.68
C TYR A 429 2.72 15.20 -0.15
N ARG A 430 2.40 14.01 -0.67
CA ARG A 430 3.00 12.71 -0.35
C ARG A 430 4.50 12.66 -0.59
N PRO A 431 5.09 13.27 -1.64
CA PRO A 431 6.55 13.34 -1.76
C PRO A 431 7.20 14.10 -0.60
N VAL A 432 6.52 15.09 -0.02
CA VAL A 432 6.98 15.82 1.17
C VAL A 432 6.94 14.91 2.39
N LEU A 433 5.84 14.19 2.61
CA LEU A 433 5.73 13.17 3.65
C LEU A 433 6.78 12.07 3.50
N ALA A 434 6.87 11.46 2.32
CA ALA A 434 7.80 10.37 2.03
C ALA A 434 9.25 10.79 2.28
N ARG A 435 9.61 12.03 1.90
CA ARG A 435 10.95 12.59 2.16
C ARG A 435 11.25 12.64 3.65
N TRP A 436 10.33 13.15 4.47
CA TRP A 436 10.49 13.17 5.94
C TRP A 436 10.56 11.77 6.53
N MET A 437 9.76 10.83 6.04
CA MET A 437 9.75 9.45 6.52
C MET A 437 11.09 8.75 6.27
N VAL A 438 11.64 8.90 5.06
CA VAL A 438 12.88 8.21 4.68
C VAL A 438 14.16 8.96 5.05
N ASP A 439 14.03 10.12 5.70
CA ASP A 439 15.17 10.88 6.21
C ASP A 439 15.87 10.08 7.31
N PRO A 440 17.21 9.93 7.29
CA PRO A 440 17.95 9.22 8.35
C PRO A 440 17.77 9.83 9.76
N GLN A 441 17.33 11.07 9.87
CA GLN A 441 17.03 11.73 11.14
C GLN A 441 15.62 11.43 11.66
N ASN A 442 14.78 10.77 10.87
CA ASN A 442 13.44 10.37 11.30
C ASN A 442 13.53 9.42 12.52
N PRO A 443 12.85 9.71 13.64
CA PRO A 443 13.01 8.95 14.88
C PRO A 443 12.29 7.58 14.87
N PHE A 444 11.46 7.33 13.85
CA PHE A 444 10.57 6.18 13.75
C PHE A 444 10.99 5.20 12.65
N PHE A 445 11.23 5.69 11.43
CA PHE A 445 11.35 4.87 10.22
C PHE A 445 12.39 3.74 10.33
N GLY A 446 13.61 4.06 10.75
CA GLY A 446 14.67 3.07 10.92
C GLY A 446 14.35 2.05 12.01
N LYS A 447 13.79 2.50 13.14
CA LYS A 447 13.42 1.63 14.27
C LYS A 447 12.29 0.69 13.88
N ALA A 448 11.27 1.18 13.20
CA ALA A 448 10.12 0.40 12.74
C ALA A 448 10.56 -0.77 11.85
N ALA A 449 11.42 -0.49 10.87
CA ALA A 449 11.96 -1.53 9.99
C ALA A 449 12.80 -2.56 10.75
N VAL A 450 13.70 -2.12 11.63
CA VAL A 450 14.55 -3.01 12.44
C VAL A 450 13.72 -3.87 13.39
N ASN A 451 12.75 -3.27 14.08
CA ASN A 451 11.90 -3.97 15.05
C ASN A 451 11.03 -5.03 14.37
N ARG A 452 10.48 -4.71 13.19
CA ARG A 452 9.67 -5.65 12.40
C ARG A 452 10.50 -6.80 11.85
N LEU A 453 11.70 -6.53 11.35
CA LEU A 453 12.63 -7.60 10.93
C LEU A 453 13.06 -8.44 12.13
N TRP A 454 13.36 -7.83 13.27
CA TRP A 454 13.63 -8.57 14.49
C TRP A 454 12.46 -9.49 14.85
N ALA A 455 11.22 -8.99 14.85
CA ALA A 455 10.04 -9.79 15.14
C ALA A 455 9.86 -10.96 14.16
N HIS A 456 10.16 -10.79 12.88
CA HIS A 456 10.13 -11.88 11.89
C HIS A 456 11.09 -13.02 12.26
N PHE A 457 12.32 -12.69 12.66
CA PHE A 457 13.33 -13.71 12.98
C PHE A 457 13.16 -14.30 14.39
N PHE A 458 12.74 -13.51 15.37
CA PHE A 458 12.67 -13.88 16.80
C PHE A 458 11.23 -14.10 17.31
N ALA A 459 10.22 -14.07 16.44
CA ALA A 459 8.78 -14.18 16.73
C ALA A 459 8.18 -13.05 17.60
N ARG A 460 9.01 -12.23 18.23
CA ARG A 460 8.62 -11.11 19.08
C ARG A 460 9.50 -9.91 18.78
N GLY A 461 8.89 -8.74 18.60
CA GLY A 461 9.63 -7.49 18.44
C GLY A 461 10.42 -7.11 19.70
N LEU A 462 11.45 -6.28 19.54
CA LEU A 462 12.10 -5.61 20.66
C LEU A 462 11.09 -4.68 21.35
N VAL A 463 10.36 -3.89 20.57
CA VAL A 463 9.10 -3.27 20.99
C VAL A 463 7.98 -4.22 20.58
N ASN A 464 7.07 -4.53 21.50
CA ASN A 464 5.96 -5.44 21.25
C ASN A 464 4.68 -4.88 21.89
N PRO A 465 3.58 -4.66 21.14
CA PRO A 465 3.37 -4.97 19.72
C PRO A 465 4.36 -4.29 18.74
N VAL A 466 4.54 -4.89 17.57
CA VAL A 466 5.64 -4.52 16.64
C VAL A 466 5.53 -3.11 16.06
N ASP A 467 4.32 -2.56 16.09
CA ASP A 467 3.88 -1.28 15.56
C ASP A 467 3.31 -0.34 16.64
N ASP A 468 3.62 -0.60 17.91
CA ASP A 468 3.18 0.21 19.04
C ASP A 468 4.36 0.97 19.68
N MET A 469 5.12 1.71 18.87
CA MET A 469 6.26 2.48 19.36
C MET A 469 5.83 3.82 19.96
N HIS A 470 5.99 3.94 21.28
CA HIS A 470 5.79 5.19 22.01
C HIS A 470 6.64 5.21 23.29
N ALA A 471 6.69 6.35 23.97
CA ALA A 471 7.55 6.54 25.14
C ALA A 471 7.28 5.62 26.34
N LEU A 472 6.09 4.99 26.43
CA LEU A 472 5.72 4.08 27.53
C LEU A 472 5.88 2.60 27.16
N ASN A 473 6.15 2.26 25.90
CA ASN A 473 6.42 0.90 25.44
C ASN A 473 7.91 0.78 25.09
N GLU A 474 8.73 0.69 26.13
CA GLU A 474 10.18 0.62 25.96
C GLU A 474 10.60 -0.71 25.32
N PRO A 475 11.60 -0.70 24.42
CA PRO A 475 12.11 -1.94 23.85
C PRO A 475 12.65 -2.87 24.93
N SER A 476 12.51 -4.19 24.74
CA SER A 476 13.16 -5.18 25.59
C SER A 476 14.67 -5.02 25.58
N HIS A 477 15.26 -4.60 24.45
CA HIS A 477 16.69 -4.28 24.25
C HIS A 477 16.91 -2.94 23.53
N PRO A 478 16.84 -1.79 24.25
CA PRO A 478 17.05 -0.47 23.67
C PRO A 478 18.42 -0.31 22.98
N GLU A 479 19.48 -0.89 23.55
CA GLU A 479 20.83 -0.80 22.99
C GLU A 479 20.95 -1.55 21.66
N ILE A 480 20.27 -2.70 21.55
CA ILE A 480 20.20 -3.47 20.30
C ILE A 480 19.40 -2.70 19.26
N LEU A 481 18.20 -2.21 19.62
CA LEU A 481 17.37 -1.44 18.69
C LEU A 481 18.11 -0.20 18.18
N GLN A 482 18.77 0.54 19.06
CA GLN A 482 19.54 1.72 18.71
C GLN A 482 20.70 1.41 17.76
N GLN A 483 21.53 0.42 18.09
CA GLN A 483 22.72 0.11 17.30
C GLN A 483 22.37 -0.55 15.96
N LEU A 484 21.37 -1.43 15.92
CA LEU A 484 20.86 -1.98 14.66
C LEU A 484 20.19 -0.92 13.80
N THR A 485 19.48 0.05 14.38
CA THR A 485 18.91 1.18 13.62
C THR A 485 20.00 2.03 12.99
N ALA A 486 21.05 2.37 13.75
CA ALA A 486 22.18 3.12 13.22
C ALA A 486 22.87 2.39 12.07
N GLU A 487 23.14 1.08 12.23
CA GLU A 487 23.72 0.25 11.18
C GLU A 487 22.80 0.12 9.96
N PHE A 488 21.50 -0.06 10.17
CA PHE A 488 20.52 -0.18 9.09
C PHE A 488 20.47 1.10 8.26
N LEU A 489 20.39 2.27 8.89
CA LEU A 489 20.42 3.56 8.20
C LEU A 489 21.76 3.77 7.48
N ALA A 490 22.89 3.51 8.13
CA ALA A 490 24.23 3.65 7.54
C ALA A 490 24.44 2.73 6.33
N SER A 491 23.84 1.54 6.33
CA SER A 491 23.90 0.59 5.21
C SER A 491 23.09 1.00 3.98
N GLY A 492 22.40 2.15 4.02
CA GLY A 492 21.44 2.55 3.00
C GLY A 492 20.11 1.80 3.12
N THR A 493 19.75 1.37 4.34
CA THR A 493 18.58 0.56 4.65
C THR A 493 18.56 -0.80 3.94
N ASP A 494 19.72 -1.45 3.94
CA ASP A 494 19.97 -2.74 3.28
C ASP A 494 19.37 -3.89 4.11
N VAL A 495 18.24 -4.43 3.65
CA VAL A 495 17.50 -5.50 4.33
C VAL A 495 18.32 -6.78 4.39
N LYS A 496 18.99 -7.17 3.30
CA LYS A 496 19.81 -8.40 3.29
C LYS A 496 20.98 -8.29 4.26
N HIS A 497 21.60 -7.12 4.37
CA HIS A 497 22.68 -6.87 5.33
C HIS A 497 22.19 -7.00 6.78
N LEU A 498 21.06 -6.39 7.13
CA LEU A 498 20.50 -6.54 8.47
C LEU A 498 20.19 -8.00 8.80
N ILE A 499 19.62 -8.77 7.86
CA ILE A 499 19.38 -10.21 8.03
C ILE A 499 20.67 -10.97 8.29
N ARG A 500 21.77 -10.66 7.59
CA ARG A 500 23.08 -11.26 7.89
C ARG A 500 23.51 -10.98 9.32
N CYS A 501 23.36 -9.75 9.80
CA CYS A 501 23.71 -9.39 11.17
C CYS A 501 22.89 -10.18 12.20
N LEU A 502 21.58 -10.35 11.96
CA LEU A 502 20.70 -11.11 12.85
C LEU A 502 21.03 -12.60 12.84
N CYS A 503 21.03 -13.25 11.66
CA CYS A 503 21.15 -14.71 11.55
C CYS A 503 22.53 -15.25 11.93
N ASN A 504 23.58 -14.41 11.92
CA ASN A 504 24.92 -14.81 12.36
C ASN A 504 25.12 -14.68 13.88
N SER A 505 24.16 -14.14 14.63
CA SER A 505 24.22 -14.10 16.10
C SER A 505 24.05 -15.48 16.73
N GLN A 506 24.71 -15.72 17.87
CA GLN A 506 24.42 -16.90 18.70
C GLN A 506 22.98 -16.88 19.19
N THR A 507 22.45 -15.69 19.51
CA THR A 507 21.06 -15.48 19.92
C THR A 507 20.07 -16.08 18.92
N TYR A 508 20.22 -15.80 17.62
CA TYR A 508 19.38 -16.40 16.57
C TYR A 508 19.61 -17.91 16.43
N GLN A 509 20.82 -18.37 16.72
CA GLN A 509 21.21 -19.77 16.55
C GLN A 509 20.95 -20.65 17.78
N ARG A 510 20.33 -20.14 18.84
CA ARG A 510 19.90 -20.94 20.01
C ARG A 510 18.83 -21.95 19.62
N THR A 511 18.78 -23.09 20.32
CA THR A 511 17.67 -24.04 20.16
C THR A 511 16.35 -23.42 20.64
N SER A 512 15.24 -23.87 20.05
CA SER A 512 13.90 -23.54 20.55
C SER A 512 13.46 -24.40 21.72
N ARG A 513 14.27 -25.38 22.13
CA ARG A 513 14.03 -26.18 23.33
C ARG A 513 14.48 -25.39 24.57
N PRO A 514 13.56 -24.92 25.41
CA PRO A 514 13.96 -24.20 26.62
C PRO A 514 14.58 -25.17 27.64
N LEU A 515 15.42 -24.61 28.50
CA LEU A 515 15.77 -25.22 29.77
C LEU A 515 14.61 -24.99 30.77
N PRO A 516 14.40 -25.86 31.77
CA PRO A 516 13.39 -25.63 32.80
C PRO A 516 13.48 -24.24 33.45
N GLU A 517 14.70 -23.71 33.60
CA GLU A 517 14.99 -22.42 34.23
C GLU A 517 14.69 -21.21 33.33
N ASN A 518 14.52 -21.41 32.02
CA ASN A 518 14.27 -20.32 31.07
C ASN A 518 12.97 -20.49 30.24
N ALA A 519 12.18 -21.53 30.53
CA ALA A 519 10.95 -21.83 29.80
C ALA A 519 9.89 -20.72 29.87
N SER A 520 9.89 -19.91 30.93
CA SER A 520 8.97 -18.77 31.08
C SER A 520 9.52 -17.46 30.52
N ASP A 521 10.74 -17.44 29.96
CA ASP A 521 11.27 -16.23 29.34
C ASP A 521 10.67 -16.04 27.95
N GLU A 522 9.94 -14.95 27.78
CA GLU A 522 9.34 -14.56 26.51
C GLU A 522 10.03 -13.35 25.86
N THR A 523 10.97 -12.69 26.55
CA THR A 523 11.41 -11.34 26.18
C THR A 523 12.92 -11.18 26.05
N LEU A 524 13.70 -11.96 26.80
CA LEU A 524 15.15 -11.83 26.89
C LEU A 524 15.90 -12.72 25.90
N CYS A 525 15.17 -13.42 25.02
CA CYS A 525 15.74 -14.28 23.97
C CYS A 525 16.66 -15.38 24.53
N SER A 526 16.33 -15.92 25.72
CA SER A 526 17.09 -17.04 26.33
C SER A 526 17.10 -18.29 25.46
N HIS A 527 16.06 -18.49 24.65
CA HIS A 527 15.89 -19.55 23.67
C HIS A 527 15.18 -19.00 22.43
N MET A 528 15.18 -19.75 21.32
CA MET A 528 14.46 -19.30 20.12
C MET A 528 12.95 -19.57 20.27
N ALA A 529 12.14 -18.56 20.00
CA ALA A 529 10.69 -18.72 20.00
C ALA A 529 10.22 -19.63 18.83
N VAL A 530 9.19 -20.44 19.08
CA VAL A 530 8.56 -21.27 18.05
C VAL A 530 7.61 -20.42 17.21
N LYS A 531 7.73 -20.54 15.89
CA LYS A 531 6.88 -19.82 14.92
C LYS A 531 5.99 -20.80 14.16
N VAL A 532 4.77 -20.36 13.89
CA VAL A 532 3.81 -21.08 13.04
C VAL A 532 4.15 -20.81 11.57
N LEU A 533 4.03 -21.84 10.72
CA LEU A 533 4.19 -21.68 9.28
C LEU A 533 3.01 -20.88 8.71
N THR A 534 3.31 -19.90 7.87
CA THR A 534 2.26 -19.20 7.12
C THR A 534 1.68 -20.11 6.03
N PRO A 535 0.47 -19.82 5.52
CA PRO A 535 -0.12 -20.59 4.43
C PRO A 535 0.76 -20.64 3.17
N ASP A 536 1.41 -19.52 2.83
CA ASP A 536 2.39 -19.46 1.73
C ASP A 536 3.59 -20.36 2.01
N MET A 537 4.14 -20.33 3.24
CA MET A 537 5.28 -21.18 3.59
C MET A 537 4.97 -22.66 3.50
N LEU A 538 3.77 -23.05 3.93
CA LEU A 538 3.30 -24.42 3.83
C LEU A 538 3.13 -24.84 2.37
N ALA A 539 2.56 -23.96 1.54
CA ALA A 539 2.36 -24.20 0.12
C ALA A 539 3.70 -24.41 -0.60
N ASP A 540 4.66 -23.51 -0.40
CA ASP A 540 5.97 -23.54 -1.03
C ASP A 540 6.80 -24.74 -0.56
N SER A 541 6.73 -25.07 0.74
CA SER A 541 7.39 -26.25 1.30
C SER A 541 6.83 -27.55 0.71
N ARG A 542 5.51 -27.60 0.46
CA ARG A 542 4.87 -28.76 -0.18
C ARG A 542 5.41 -28.98 -1.58
N GLU A 543 5.60 -27.93 -2.37
CA GLU A 543 6.14 -28.04 -3.75
C GLU A 543 7.51 -28.72 -3.77
N ILE A 544 8.37 -28.41 -2.79
CA ILE A 544 9.68 -29.05 -2.64
C ILE A 544 9.55 -30.54 -2.31
N ILE A 545 8.60 -30.91 -1.46
CA ILE A 545 8.38 -32.30 -1.04
C ILE A 545 7.82 -33.15 -2.18
N ILE A 546 6.84 -32.62 -2.92
CA ILE A 546 6.18 -33.36 -4.01
C ILE A 546 6.94 -33.27 -5.34
N GLY A 547 7.90 -32.35 -5.46
CA GLY A 547 8.73 -32.18 -6.67
C GLY A 547 8.02 -31.48 -7.83
N GLY A 548 7.01 -30.64 -7.56
CA GLY A 548 6.27 -29.92 -8.60
C GLY A 548 5.26 -28.91 -8.08
N ARG A 549 4.88 -27.96 -8.94
CA ARG A 549 3.79 -27.00 -8.67
C ARG A 549 2.43 -27.69 -8.69
N LEU A 550 1.53 -27.20 -7.85
CA LEU A 550 0.12 -27.60 -7.88
C LEU A 550 -0.51 -27.15 -9.21
N GLY A 551 -1.03 -28.09 -10.00
CA GLY A 551 -1.63 -27.81 -11.31
C GLY A 551 -3.15 -27.90 -11.29
N GLY A 552 -3.83 -27.06 -12.06
CA GLY A 552 -5.25 -27.24 -12.38
C GLY A 552 -6.21 -27.05 -11.19
N ARG A 553 -7.05 -28.06 -10.91
CA ARG A 553 -8.10 -28.00 -9.88
C ARG A 553 -7.53 -27.98 -8.46
N ASP A 554 -6.35 -28.54 -8.23
CA ASP A 554 -5.75 -28.66 -6.90
C ASP A 554 -5.17 -27.34 -6.40
N ALA A 555 -4.60 -26.52 -7.30
CA ALA A 555 -4.19 -25.15 -7.00
C ALA A 555 -5.38 -24.30 -6.56
N LYS A 556 -6.48 -24.37 -7.33
CA LYS A 556 -7.70 -23.62 -7.05
C LYS A 556 -8.37 -24.06 -5.74
N ARG A 557 -8.34 -25.35 -5.42
CA ARG A 557 -8.86 -25.89 -4.15
C ARG A 557 -8.01 -25.47 -2.95
N TYR A 558 -6.69 -25.38 -3.13
CA TYR A 558 -5.78 -24.84 -2.11
C TYR A 558 -6.06 -23.34 -1.88
N GLU A 559 -6.17 -22.54 -2.93
CA GLU A 559 -6.59 -21.12 -2.81
C GLU A 559 -7.95 -20.98 -2.11
N GLU A 560 -8.94 -21.81 -2.48
CA GLU A 560 -10.27 -21.80 -1.85
C GLU A 560 -10.24 -22.20 -0.37
N LEU A 561 -9.32 -23.07 0.04
CA LEU A 561 -9.18 -23.53 1.44
C LEU A 561 -8.39 -22.54 2.33
N PHE A 562 -7.47 -21.77 1.76
CA PHE A 562 -6.51 -20.95 2.53
C PHE A 562 -6.67 -19.44 2.33
N ILE A 563 -7.27 -18.97 1.23
CA ILE A 563 -7.32 -17.54 0.86
C ILE A 563 -8.74 -16.94 1.01
N ASN A 564 -9.79 -17.76 0.96
CA ASN A 564 -11.16 -17.29 0.70
C ASN A 564 -12.10 -17.14 1.91
N ASP A 565 -11.58 -16.95 3.13
CA ASP A 565 -12.45 -16.69 4.28
C ASP A 565 -12.54 -15.17 4.57
N GLU A 566 -13.74 -14.59 4.38
CA GLU A 566 -14.09 -13.20 4.72
C GLU A 566 -13.84 -12.87 6.21
N LEU A 567 -13.52 -13.88 7.03
CA LEU A 567 -13.15 -13.77 8.44
C LEU A 567 -11.64 -13.76 8.72
N ALA A 568 -10.78 -14.04 7.73
CA ALA A 568 -9.32 -14.01 7.91
C ALA A 568 -8.77 -12.59 8.15
N THR A 569 -9.55 -11.57 7.79
CA THR A 569 -9.22 -10.14 7.95
C THR A 569 -9.45 -9.59 9.36
N GLN A 570 -10.20 -10.29 10.23
CA GLN A 570 -10.57 -9.72 11.54
C GLN A 570 -9.58 -10.00 12.68
N LEU A 571 -8.61 -10.90 12.50
CA LEU A 571 -7.62 -11.22 13.52
C LEU A 571 -6.25 -11.29 12.85
N GLY A 572 -5.48 -10.20 12.98
CA GLY A 572 -4.09 -10.14 12.55
C GLY A 572 -3.31 -11.36 13.04
N TYR A 573 -2.54 -11.95 12.13
CA TYR A 573 -1.79 -13.21 12.27
C TYR A 573 -2.64 -14.49 12.21
N GLY A 574 -2.76 -15.00 10.97
CA GLY A 574 -2.74 -16.41 10.57
C GLY A 574 -3.37 -17.47 11.46
N ILE A 575 -4.56 -17.96 11.07
CA ILE A 575 -4.98 -19.32 11.38
C ILE A 575 -5.85 -19.86 10.21
N PRO A 576 -5.32 -20.73 9.32
CA PRO A 576 -6.15 -21.58 8.47
C PRO A 576 -7.23 -22.28 9.28
N HIS A 577 -8.41 -22.50 8.71
CA HIS A 577 -9.51 -23.21 9.39
C HIS A 577 -9.07 -24.56 10.02
N TYR A 578 -8.04 -25.19 9.44
CA TYR A 578 -7.34 -26.37 9.98
C TYR A 578 -6.51 -26.10 11.26
N LEU A 579 -5.77 -24.99 11.36
CA LEU A 579 -5.06 -24.58 12.58
C LEU A 579 -6.01 -24.06 13.67
N ARG A 580 -7.22 -23.62 13.30
CA ARG A 580 -8.28 -23.22 14.27
C ARG A 580 -8.82 -24.41 15.05
N LEU A 581 -8.67 -25.63 14.51
CA LEU A 581 -8.91 -26.86 15.26
C LEU A 581 -7.78 -27.20 16.25
N MET A 582 -6.61 -26.55 16.14
CA MET A 582 -5.45 -26.77 17.01
C MET A 582 -5.31 -25.74 18.14
N VAL A 583 -6.05 -24.61 18.11
CA VAL A 583 -6.04 -23.56 19.15
C VAL A 583 -7.46 -23.20 19.62
N LEU A 584 -8.31 -24.21 19.81
CA LEU A 584 -9.43 -24.06 20.74
C LEU A 584 -8.99 -24.70 22.05
N HIS A 585 -9.11 -23.95 23.15
CA HIS A 585 -8.76 -24.40 24.49
C HIS A 585 -9.22 -25.84 24.73
N ALA A 586 -8.29 -26.65 25.26
CA ALA A 586 -8.52 -28.03 25.68
C ALA A 586 -9.68 -28.18 26.69
N ASP A 587 -10.17 -27.07 27.26
CA ASP A 587 -11.30 -27.08 28.19
C ASP A 587 -12.66 -27.41 27.53
N GLU A 588 -12.83 -27.29 26.20
CA GLU A 588 -14.14 -27.50 25.58
C GLU A 588 -14.25 -28.69 24.61
N ARG A 589 -13.21 -29.51 24.45
CA ARG A 589 -13.35 -30.82 23.79
C ARG A 589 -12.57 -31.88 24.55
N GLN A 590 -13.30 -32.79 25.19
CA GLN A 590 -12.75 -34.02 25.77
C GLN A 590 -11.77 -34.65 24.78
N VAL A 591 -10.49 -34.71 25.16
CA VAL A 591 -9.52 -35.61 24.53
C VAL A 591 -10.20 -36.98 24.48
N PRO A 592 -10.26 -37.65 23.31
CA PRO A 592 -10.90 -38.96 23.21
C PRO A 592 -10.34 -39.90 24.27
N ALA A 593 -11.21 -40.67 24.93
CA ALA A 593 -10.84 -41.47 26.10
C ALA A 593 -9.90 -42.64 25.78
N THR A 594 -9.65 -42.90 24.49
CA THR A 594 -8.82 -44.01 24.03
C THR A 594 -7.90 -43.60 22.89
N LEU A 595 -6.77 -44.30 22.78
CA LEU A 595 -5.81 -44.17 21.68
C LEU A 595 -6.46 -44.43 20.31
N ASP A 596 -7.42 -45.35 20.25
CA ASP A 596 -8.13 -45.74 19.04
C ASP A 596 -8.99 -44.60 18.50
N ASP A 597 -9.76 -43.98 19.39
CA ASP A 597 -10.60 -42.82 19.04
C ASP A 597 -9.73 -41.62 18.65
N LEU A 598 -8.57 -41.47 19.28
CA LEU A 598 -7.61 -40.41 18.96
C LEU A 598 -7.04 -40.56 17.55
N PHE A 599 -6.57 -41.75 17.20
CA PHE A 599 -6.06 -42.06 15.85
C PHE A 599 -7.14 -41.96 14.78
N LEU A 600 -8.36 -42.42 15.07
CA LEU A 600 -9.48 -42.27 14.15
C LEU A 600 -9.85 -40.80 13.93
N LYS A 601 -9.80 -39.99 14.97
CA LYS A 601 -10.15 -38.57 14.90
C LYS A 601 -9.08 -37.71 14.23
N VAL A 602 -7.80 -38.03 14.44
CA VAL A 602 -6.67 -37.24 13.92
C VAL A 602 -6.18 -37.76 12.56
N LEU A 603 -6.04 -39.07 12.39
CA LEU A 603 -5.46 -39.69 11.20
C LEU A 603 -6.48 -40.45 10.33
N SER A 604 -7.74 -40.54 10.76
CA SER A 604 -8.80 -41.30 10.06
C SER A 604 -8.48 -42.78 9.83
N ARG A 605 -7.65 -43.37 10.71
CA ARG A 605 -7.35 -44.81 10.75
C ARG A 605 -7.23 -45.30 12.18
N LEU A 606 -7.25 -46.62 12.38
CA LEU A 606 -6.88 -47.21 13.67
C LEU A 606 -5.35 -47.23 13.87
N PRO A 607 -4.85 -47.18 15.12
CA PRO A 607 -3.42 -47.32 15.39
C PRO A 607 -2.96 -48.75 15.06
N THR A 608 -1.78 -48.87 14.48
CA THR A 608 -1.12 -50.15 14.21
C THR A 608 -0.57 -50.76 15.51
N ASP A 609 -0.16 -52.03 15.47
CA ASP A 609 0.49 -52.67 16.63
C ASP A 609 1.79 -51.95 17.02
N GLU A 610 2.49 -51.35 16.05
CA GLU A 610 3.70 -50.56 16.29
C GLU A 610 3.37 -49.22 16.94
N ASP A 611 2.34 -48.51 16.47
CA ASP A 611 1.85 -47.26 17.09
C ASP A 611 1.47 -47.50 18.57
N ARG A 612 0.73 -48.58 18.84
CA ARG A 612 0.33 -48.97 20.20
C ARG A 612 1.52 -49.29 21.08
N LYS A 613 2.56 -49.91 20.52
CA LYS A 613 3.79 -50.23 21.25
C LYS A 613 4.62 -48.97 21.54
N LEU A 614 4.61 -48.00 20.63
CA LEU A 614 5.39 -46.76 20.74
C LEU A 614 4.73 -45.75 21.69
N MET A 615 3.39 -45.78 21.79
CA MET A 615 2.59 -44.77 22.48
C MET A 615 1.78 -45.34 23.66
N GLY A 616 1.91 -46.63 23.96
CA GLY A 616 1.00 -47.34 24.87
C GLY A 616 1.01 -46.84 26.33
N ASP A 617 2.10 -46.20 26.77
CA ASP A 617 2.29 -45.70 28.14
C ASP A 617 2.31 -44.16 28.21
N GLU A 618 2.19 -43.46 27.09
CA GLU A 618 2.30 -41.99 27.01
C GLU A 618 0.94 -41.29 27.21
N ASP A 619 0.95 -40.03 27.65
CA ASP A 619 -0.28 -39.25 27.85
C ASP A 619 -1.00 -39.01 26.51
N LEU A 620 -2.32 -39.21 26.48
CA LEU A 620 -3.11 -39.06 25.24
C LEU A 620 -3.07 -37.64 24.67
N ASN A 621 -2.85 -36.62 25.50
CA ASN A 621 -2.68 -35.25 25.03
C ASN A 621 -1.31 -35.04 24.37
N ASP A 622 -0.25 -35.64 24.91
CA ASP A 622 1.07 -35.60 24.29
C ASP A 622 1.09 -36.40 22.98
N ILE A 623 0.41 -37.55 22.94
CA ILE A 623 0.20 -38.33 21.72
C ILE A 623 -0.61 -37.52 20.70
N TYR A 624 -1.67 -36.84 21.13
CA TYR A 624 -2.47 -35.96 20.26
C TYR A 624 -1.58 -34.93 19.55
N HIS A 625 -0.73 -34.24 20.31
CA HIS A 625 0.23 -33.29 19.76
C HIS A 625 1.26 -33.96 18.84
N ALA A 626 1.75 -35.14 19.19
CA ALA A 626 2.68 -35.89 18.34
C ALA A 626 2.05 -36.30 16.99
N LEU A 627 0.80 -36.76 17.00
CA LEU A 627 0.05 -37.13 15.79
C LEU A 627 -0.23 -35.93 14.90
N LEU A 628 -0.66 -34.80 15.46
CA LEU A 628 -0.87 -33.55 14.72
C LEU A 628 0.40 -33.00 14.06
N ASN A 629 1.57 -33.35 14.58
CA ASN A 629 2.86 -32.94 14.03
C ASN A 629 3.54 -34.07 13.22
N SER A 630 2.87 -35.21 13.05
CA SER A 630 3.41 -36.33 12.30
C SER A 630 3.42 -36.05 10.80
N ALA A 631 4.40 -36.61 10.10
CA ALA A 631 4.46 -36.54 8.63
C ALA A 631 3.22 -37.17 7.98
N GLU A 632 2.62 -38.18 8.61
CA GLU A 632 1.40 -38.82 8.14
C GLU A 632 0.18 -37.89 8.21
N PHE A 633 0.02 -37.15 9.29
CA PHE A 633 -1.08 -36.20 9.42
C PHE A 633 -0.99 -35.09 8.36
N ILE A 634 0.21 -34.54 8.16
CA ILE A 634 0.51 -33.52 7.13
C ILE A 634 0.30 -34.09 5.71
N HIS A 635 0.43 -35.41 5.53
CA HIS A 635 0.20 -36.04 4.24
C HIS A 635 -1.29 -36.29 3.96
N ASN A 636 -2.07 -36.60 5.00
CA ASN A 636 -3.48 -36.95 4.88
C ASN A 636 -4.43 -35.74 4.83
N HIS A 637 -3.98 -34.56 5.26
CA HIS A 637 -4.77 -33.32 5.37
C HIS A 637 -4.03 -32.17 4.68
#